data_AF-A0A3N0WY76-F1
#
_entry.id   AF-A0A3N0WY76-F1
#
_cell.length_a   1.000
_cell.length_b   1.000
_cell.length_c   1.000
_cell.angle_alpha   90.00
_cell.angle_beta   90.00
_cell.angle_gamma   90.00
#
_symmetry.space_group_name_H-M   'P 1'
#
loop_
_entity.id
_entity.type
_entity.pdbx_description
1 polymer ?
#
loop_
_entity_poly.entity_id
_entity_poly.type
_entity_poly.pdbx_seq_one_letter_code
_entity_poly.pdbx_strand_id
1 'polypeptide(L)'
;MIPNKEGQIVRFHTPLADENPEQVYVVLELMEDGERSRADIQALGTGLAFPPVTTVLLSDLKTVDVGTSDLIGCQVTINKPDYSQVKGKVVSVNEQRIHLDLSRGITGVETNVWVTVIDGYGVEHRGTLYVTP
;
A
#
# COMPACT_ATOMS: atom_id res chain seq x y z
N MET A 1 6.56 -12.21 7.22
CA MET A 1 6.86 -13.20 6.15
C MET A 1 7.66 -12.48 5.06
N ILE A 2 8.38 -13.17 4.18
CA ILE A 2 8.92 -12.52 2.96
C ILE A 2 7.74 -12.29 2.00
N PRO A 3 7.61 -11.13 1.35
CA PRO A 3 6.54 -10.89 0.39
C PRO A 3 6.62 -11.86 -0.79
N ASN A 4 5.46 -12.34 -1.21
CA ASN A 4 5.28 -13.37 -2.25
C ASN A 4 4.12 -13.09 -3.20
N LYS A 5 3.47 -11.93 -3.06
CA LYS A 5 2.53 -11.42 -4.05
C LYS A 5 2.61 -9.89 -4.15
N GLU A 6 2.27 -9.39 -5.32
CA GLU A 6 2.04 -7.97 -5.53
C GLU A 6 0.96 -7.46 -4.55
N GLY A 7 1.10 -6.21 -4.11
CA GLY A 7 0.17 -5.48 -3.25
C GLY A 7 0.35 -5.68 -1.78
N GLN A 8 1.17 -6.65 -1.37
CA GLN A 8 1.50 -6.80 0.03
C GLN A 8 2.09 -5.50 0.58
N ILE A 9 1.60 -5.10 1.74
CA ILE A 9 2.21 -4.02 2.49
C ILE A 9 3.41 -4.58 3.23
N VAL A 10 4.54 -3.93 3.02
CA VAL A 10 5.84 -4.35 3.52
C VAL A 10 6.52 -3.20 4.25
N ARG A 11 7.44 -3.56 5.11
CA ARG A 11 8.44 -2.67 5.70
C ARG A 11 9.82 -3.31 5.50
N PHE A 12 10.86 -2.49 5.58
CA PHE A 12 12.20 -3.03 5.73
C PHE A 12 12.31 -3.72 7.09
N HIS A 13 12.87 -4.93 7.12
CA HIS A 13 13.15 -5.58 8.40
C HIS A 13 14.44 -5.04 9.05
N THR A 14 15.32 -4.42 8.25
CA THR A 14 16.54 -3.73 8.70
C THR A 14 16.62 -2.36 8.02
N PRO A 15 15.82 -1.37 8.46
CA PRO A 15 15.94 -0.02 7.95
C PRO A 15 17.31 0.58 8.31
N LEU A 16 17.80 1.50 7.49
CA LEU A 16 18.98 2.30 7.80
C LEU A 16 18.72 3.22 9.00
N ALA A 17 19.80 3.68 9.66
CA ALA A 17 19.69 4.46 10.89
C ALA A 17 18.93 5.79 10.72
N ASP A 18 18.90 6.33 9.51
CA ASP A 18 18.21 7.56 9.10
C ASP A 18 16.86 7.30 8.41
N GLU A 19 16.49 6.05 8.18
CA GLU A 19 15.18 5.68 7.63
C GLU A 19 14.11 5.63 8.72
N ASN A 20 12.88 5.98 8.36
CA ASN A 20 11.73 5.81 9.25
C ASN A 20 11.35 4.32 9.31
N PRO A 21 11.51 3.62 10.45
CA PRO A 21 11.18 2.19 10.57
C PRO A 21 9.68 1.91 10.43
N GLU A 22 8.82 2.92 10.61
CA GLU A 22 7.37 2.82 10.44
C GLU A 22 6.92 3.13 9.01
N GLN A 23 7.84 3.46 8.08
CA GLN A 23 7.49 3.71 6.69
C GLN A 23 7.01 2.42 6.03
N VAL A 24 5.76 2.45 5.55
CA VAL A 24 5.14 1.35 4.82
C VAL A 24 5.26 1.53 3.31
N TYR A 25 5.38 0.40 2.63
CA TYR A 25 5.47 0.34 1.18
C TYR A 25 4.48 -0.69 0.65
N VAL A 26 4.08 -0.55 -0.60
CA VAL A 26 3.32 -1.56 -1.34
C VAL A 26 4.23 -2.22 -2.36
N VAL A 27 4.18 -3.55 -2.47
CA VAL A 27 4.85 -4.30 -3.55
C VAL A 27 4.09 -4.06 -4.85
N LEU A 28 4.77 -3.58 -5.88
CA LEU A 28 4.20 -3.37 -7.21
C LEU A 28 4.48 -4.55 -8.14
N GLU A 29 5.70 -5.08 -8.11
CA GLU A 29 6.14 -6.18 -8.97
C GLU A 29 7.09 -7.09 -8.19
N LEU A 30 7.03 -8.40 -8.46
CA LEU A 30 7.97 -9.40 -7.97
C LEU A 30 8.82 -9.93 -9.11
N MET A 31 10.14 -9.78 -8.96
CA MET A 31 11.14 -10.28 -9.89
C MET A 31 11.81 -11.50 -9.26
N GLU A 32 11.27 -12.70 -9.52
CA GLU A 32 11.78 -13.94 -8.95
C GLU A 32 13.03 -14.43 -9.71
N ASP A 33 14.19 -14.38 -9.05
CA ASP A 33 15.50 -14.80 -9.59
C ASP A 33 16.28 -15.62 -8.53
N GLY A 34 15.55 -16.42 -7.74
CA GLY A 34 16.11 -17.21 -6.64
C GLY A 34 16.74 -16.34 -5.56
N GLU A 35 18.06 -16.45 -5.37
CA GLU A 35 18.82 -15.68 -4.37
C GLU A 35 18.84 -14.16 -4.62
N ARG A 36 18.54 -13.72 -5.86
CA ARG A 36 18.51 -12.31 -6.25
C ARG A 36 17.11 -11.78 -6.49
N SER A 37 16.11 -12.46 -5.94
CA SER A 37 14.73 -12.05 -6.11
C SER A 37 14.53 -10.64 -5.55
N ARG A 38 13.87 -9.81 -6.35
CA ARG A 38 13.67 -8.38 -6.08
C ARG A 38 12.19 -8.03 -6.09
N ALA A 39 11.86 -6.91 -5.46
CA ALA A 39 10.56 -6.28 -5.60
C ALA A 39 10.74 -4.83 -6.01
N ASP A 40 9.86 -4.35 -6.88
CA ASP A 40 9.59 -2.93 -6.96
C ASP A 40 8.58 -2.57 -5.88
N ILE A 41 8.93 -1.57 -5.06
CA ILE A 41 8.11 -1.09 -3.96
C ILE A 41 7.86 0.41 -4.08
N GLN A 42 6.66 0.83 -3.68
CA GLN A 42 6.27 2.24 -3.66
C GLN A 42 5.94 2.68 -2.24
N ALA A 43 6.52 3.81 -1.82
CA ALA A 43 6.28 4.39 -0.50
C ALA A 43 4.84 4.91 -0.38
N LEU A 44 4.14 4.48 0.67
CA LEU A 44 2.78 4.94 0.97
C LEU A 44 2.79 6.11 1.98
N GLY A 45 1.75 6.95 1.95
CA GLY A 45 1.56 7.99 2.96
C GLY A 45 2.55 9.17 2.90
N THR A 46 3.35 9.29 1.84
CA THR A 46 4.34 10.37 1.68
C THR A 46 3.72 11.73 1.34
N GLY A 47 2.45 11.76 0.93
CA GLY A 47 1.75 12.96 0.45
C GLY A 47 2.16 13.41 -0.96
N LEU A 48 3.14 12.75 -1.58
CA LEU A 48 3.61 13.06 -2.93
C LEU A 48 2.54 12.72 -3.98
N ALA A 49 2.49 13.51 -5.05
CA ALA A 49 1.65 13.21 -6.22
C ALA A 49 2.19 12.01 -7.01
N PHE A 50 3.51 11.84 -7.02
CA PHE A 50 4.24 10.75 -7.66
C PHE A 50 5.24 10.19 -6.66
N PRO A 51 4.82 9.21 -5.83
CA PRO A 51 5.73 8.58 -4.88
C PRO A 51 6.83 7.82 -5.62
N PRO A 52 8.08 7.82 -5.11
CA PRO A 52 9.15 7.09 -5.75
C PRO A 52 8.89 5.58 -5.67
N VAL A 53 9.19 4.90 -6.78
CA VAL A 53 9.30 3.44 -6.87
C VAL A 53 10.77 3.07 -6.72
N THR A 54 11.06 2.05 -5.93
CA THR A 54 12.43 1.58 -5.69
C THR A 54 12.50 0.06 -5.80
N THR A 55 13.52 -0.44 -6.47
CA THR A 55 13.80 -1.87 -6.56
C THR A 55 14.68 -2.31 -5.40
N VAL A 56 14.25 -3.31 -4.63
CA VAL A 56 14.94 -3.81 -3.43
C VAL A 56 14.97 -5.32 -3.40
N LEU A 57 15.85 -5.91 -2.59
CA LEU A 57 15.87 -7.37 -2.41
C LEU A 57 14.62 -7.82 -1.64
N LEU A 58 14.00 -8.92 -2.07
CA LEU A 58 12.87 -9.50 -1.33
C LEU A 58 13.27 -9.90 0.09
N SER A 59 14.53 -10.30 0.28
CA SER A 59 15.06 -10.66 1.60
C SER A 59 14.98 -9.51 2.59
N ASP A 60 15.12 -8.27 2.13
CA ASP A 60 15.17 -7.08 2.99
C ASP A 60 13.79 -6.64 3.46
N LEU A 61 12.75 -7.22 2.85
CA LEU A 61 11.36 -6.90 3.11
C LEU A 61 10.73 -7.91 4.06
N LYS A 62 9.89 -7.38 4.94
CA LYS A 62 8.98 -8.18 5.74
C LYS A 62 7.57 -7.72 5.46
N THR A 63 6.70 -8.66 5.10
CA THR A 63 5.26 -8.45 5.13
C THR A 63 4.91 -8.01 6.54
N VAL A 64 4.31 -6.86 6.62
CA VAL A 64 3.63 -6.48 7.85
C VAL A 64 2.42 -7.41 7.91
N ASP A 65 2.22 -8.10 9.03
CA ASP A 65 0.89 -8.63 9.35
C ASP A 65 0.02 -7.41 9.58
N VAL A 66 -0.44 -6.80 8.48
CA VAL A 66 -1.15 -5.54 8.53
C VAL A 66 -2.51 -5.84 9.13
N GLY A 67 -2.63 -5.60 10.42
CA GLY A 67 -3.83 -4.95 10.90
C GLY A 67 -3.97 -3.71 10.04
N THR A 68 -5.01 -3.66 9.22
CA THR A 68 -5.19 -2.53 8.31
C THR A 68 -5.31 -1.19 9.04
N SER A 69 -5.44 -1.22 10.37
CA SER A 69 -5.16 -0.13 11.30
C SER A 69 -3.87 0.66 11.02
N ASP A 70 -2.80 0.08 10.47
CA ASP A 70 -1.57 0.82 10.12
C ASP A 70 -1.79 1.87 9.02
N LEU A 71 -2.86 1.73 8.22
CA LEU A 71 -3.21 2.73 7.21
C LEU A 71 -3.86 3.96 7.84
N ILE A 72 -4.30 3.91 9.10
CA ILE A 72 -4.97 5.02 9.78
C ILE A 72 -4.01 6.22 9.85
N GLY A 73 -4.47 7.35 9.33
CA GLY A 73 -3.71 8.57 9.26
C GLY A 73 -2.90 8.75 7.98
N CYS A 74 -2.70 7.71 7.17
CA CYS A 74 -2.07 7.82 5.86
C CYS A 74 -2.98 8.55 4.88
N GLN A 75 -2.39 9.34 3.99
CA GLN A 75 -3.11 9.90 2.86
C GLN A 75 -3.09 8.90 1.70
N VAL A 76 -4.27 8.47 1.27
CA VAL A 76 -4.44 7.42 0.25
C VAL A 76 -5.46 7.84 -0.78
N THR A 77 -5.47 7.15 -1.92
CA THR A 77 -6.54 7.23 -2.91
C THR A 77 -7.43 6.00 -2.78
N ILE A 78 -8.73 6.19 -2.89
CA ILE A 78 -9.71 5.11 -2.91
C ILE A 78 -10.50 5.11 -4.20
N ASN A 79 -10.92 3.92 -4.63
CA ASN A 79 -11.98 3.75 -5.61
C ASN A 79 -13.32 3.58 -4.89
N LYS A 80 -14.27 4.46 -5.20
CA LYS A 80 -15.65 4.33 -4.74
C LYS A 80 -16.39 3.24 -5.53
N PRO A 81 -17.54 2.75 -5.05
CA PRO A 81 -18.38 1.79 -5.78
C PRO A 81 -18.84 2.27 -7.17
N ASP A 82 -18.85 3.59 -7.39
CA ASP A 82 -19.15 4.23 -8.67
C ASP A 82 -17.92 4.39 -9.58
N TYR A 83 -16.80 3.74 -9.24
CA TYR A 83 -15.49 3.79 -9.92
C TYR A 83 -14.81 5.16 -9.92
N SER A 84 -15.35 6.16 -9.23
CA SER A 84 -14.68 7.45 -9.09
C SER A 84 -13.63 7.41 -7.98
N GLN A 85 -12.58 8.21 -8.14
CA GLN A 85 -11.44 8.27 -7.22
C GLN A 85 -11.56 9.42 -6.24
N VAL A 86 -11.21 9.15 -4.98
CA VAL A 86 -11.12 10.17 -3.93
C VAL A 86 -9.81 10.01 -3.19
N LYS A 87 -9.08 11.12 -3.02
CA LYS A 87 -7.91 11.19 -2.14
C LYS A 87 -8.34 11.69 -0.76
N GLY A 88 -7.89 11.02 0.29
CA GLY A 88 -8.22 11.43 1.65
C GLY A 88 -7.32 10.79 2.71
N LYS A 89 -7.46 11.26 3.95
CA LYS A 89 -6.78 10.70 5.11
C LYS A 89 -7.60 9.56 5.67
N VAL A 90 -7.01 8.38 5.82
CA VAL A 90 -7.70 7.21 6.38
C VAL A 90 -8.06 7.46 7.85
N VAL A 91 -9.32 7.21 8.21
CA VAL A 91 -9.82 7.33 9.60
C VAL A 91 -10.31 6.01 10.18
N SER A 92 -10.66 5.06 9.32
CA SER A 92 -11.10 3.73 9.73
C SER A 92 -10.76 2.73 8.65
N VAL A 93 -10.48 1.50 9.05
CA VAL A 93 -10.30 0.39 8.11
C VAL A 93 -11.11 -0.82 8.56
N ASN A 94 -11.70 -1.52 7.60
CA ASN A 94 -12.51 -2.70 7.89
C ASN A 94 -11.62 -3.95 7.88
N GLU A 95 -11.15 -4.34 9.06
CA GLU A 95 -10.27 -5.49 9.31
C GLU A 95 -11.01 -6.84 9.18
N GLN A 96 -11.40 -7.24 7.98
CA GLN A 96 -11.68 -8.66 7.72
C GLN A 96 -10.40 -9.35 7.26
N ARG A 97 -9.49 -9.70 8.21
CA ARG A 97 -8.25 -10.50 8.02
C ARG A 97 -7.88 -10.70 6.54
N ILE A 98 -7.40 -9.62 5.93
CA ILE A 98 -7.41 -9.50 4.48
C ILE A 98 -6.23 -10.29 3.94
N HIS A 99 -6.49 -11.39 3.23
CA HIS A 99 -5.57 -11.82 2.19
C HIS A 99 -5.65 -10.74 1.12
N LEU A 100 -4.69 -9.80 1.14
CA LEU A 100 -4.71 -8.66 0.24
C LEU A 100 -4.64 -9.15 -1.20
N ASP A 101 -5.72 -8.99 -1.95
CA ASP A 101 -5.79 -9.36 -3.35
C ASP A 101 -5.70 -8.09 -4.17
N LEU A 102 -4.74 -8.09 -5.09
CA LEU A 102 -4.66 -7.08 -6.12
C LEU A 102 -5.30 -7.58 -7.39
N SER A 103 -6.08 -6.71 -7.99
CA SER A 103 -6.47 -6.84 -9.39
C SER A 103 -5.97 -5.62 -10.14
N ARG A 104 -5.33 -5.86 -11.28
CA ARG A 104 -4.97 -4.80 -12.22
C ARG A 104 -6.25 -4.24 -12.84
N GLY A 105 -6.65 -3.05 -12.42
CA GLY A 105 -7.75 -2.28 -13.01
C GLY A 105 -7.32 -1.56 -14.28
N ILE A 106 -8.26 -0.87 -14.93
CA ILE A 106 -8.06 -0.18 -16.22
C ILE A 106 -7.00 0.94 -16.12
N THR A 107 -6.85 1.55 -14.94
CA THR A 107 -5.99 2.74 -14.72
C THR A 107 -4.91 2.55 -13.65
N GLY A 108 -4.90 1.43 -12.93
CA GLY A 108 -4.00 1.20 -11.80
C GLY A 108 -4.30 -0.10 -11.07
N VAL A 109 -3.74 -0.26 -9.88
CA VAL A 109 -3.87 -1.45 -9.04
C VAL A 109 -4.98 -1.23 -8.02
N GLU A 110 -6.01 -2.07 -8.08
CA GLU A 110 -7.10 -2.09 -7.10
C GLU A 110 -6.83 -3.16 -6.05
N THR A 111 -7.04 -2.81 -4.78
CA THR A 111 -6.94 -3.76 -3.67
C THR A 111 -8.32 -4.15 -3.16
N ASN A 112 -8.45 -5.29 -2.48
CA ASN A 112 -9.64 -5.65 -1.71
C ASN A 112 -9.73 -4.96 -0.33
N VAL A 113 -8.85 -3.99 -0.02
CA VAL A 113 -8.79 -3.33 1.29
C VAL A 113 -9.80 -2.18 1.35
N TRP A 114 -10.84 -2.35 2.15
CA TRP A 114 -11.86 -1.32 2.37
C TRP A 114 -11.48 -0.33 3.46
N VAL A 115 -11.30 0.93 3.07
CA VAL A 115 -10.97 2.04 4.00
C VAL A 115 -12.06 3.11 3.96
N THR A 116 -12.16 3.86 5.05
CA THR A 116 -12.87 5.14 5.12
C THR A 116 -11.83 6.26 5.18
N VAL A 117 -11.96 7.24 4.29
CA VAL A 117 -11.10 8.43 4.23
C VAL A 117 -11.91 9.71 4.44
N ILE A 118 -11.25 10.73 4.98
CA ILE A 118 -11.76 12.11 5.00
C ILE A 118 -11.02 12.91 3.92
N ASP A 119 -11.76 13.55 3.01
CA ASP A 119 -11.20 14.39 1.96
C ASP A 119 -10.79 15.79 2.45
N GLY A 120 -10.27 16.62 1.54
CA GLY A 120 -9.84 17.99 1.87
C GLY A 120 -10.97 18.94 2.30
N TYR A 121 -12.23 18.54 2.12
CA TYR A 121 -13.43 19.30 2.52
C TYR A 121 -14.03 18.79 3.83
N GLY A 122 -13.43 17.76 4.45
CA GLY A 122 -13.95 17.15 5.66
C GLY A 122 -15.07 16.13 5.42
N VAL A 123 -15.30 15.71 4.16
CA VAL A 123 -16.33 14.73 3.81
C VAL A 123 -15.77 13.32 3.90
N GLU A 124 -16.52 12.42 4.52
CA GLU A 124 -16.18 11.01 4.61
C GLU A 124 -16.54 10.25 3.33
N HIS A 125 -15.61 9.42 2.87
CA HIS A 125 -15.78 8.55 1.72
C HIS A 125 -15.33 7.13 2.05
N ARG A 126 -16.01 6.14 1.49
CA ARG A 126 -15.69 4.73 1.66
C ARG A 126 -15.42 4.08 0.31
N GLY A 127 -14.36 3.29 0.25
CA GLY A 127 -13.96 2.61 -0.97
C GLY A 127 -12.83 1.63 -0.76
N THR A 128 -12.35 1.06 -1.85
CA THR A 128 -11.17 0.20 -1.85
C THR A 128 -9.91 1.02 -2.05
N LEU A 129 -8.82 0.67 -1.36
CA LEU A 129 -7.52 1.31 -1.57
C LEU A 129 -7.09 1.12 -3.03
N TYR A 130 -6.68 2.22 -3.65
CA TYR A 130 -6.22 2.29 -5.03
C TYR A 130 -4.77 2.76 -5.08
N VAL A 131 -3.95 2.05 -5.84
CA VAL A 131 -2.52 2.34 -6.02
C VAL A 131 -2.28 2.64 -7.50
N THR A 132 -1.73 3.82 -7.77
CA THR A 132 -1.30 4.22 -9.11
C THR A 132 0.15 3.79 -9.28
N PRO A 133 0.51 3.01 -10.33
CA PRO A 133 1.89 2.68 -10.66
C PRO A 133 2.68 3.89 -11.19
#